data_AF-A0A1G2YWD2-F1
#
_entry.id   AF-A0A1G2YWD2-F1
#
_cell.length_a   1.000
_cell.length_b   1.000
_cell.length_c   1.000
_cell.angle_alpha   90.00
_cell.angle_beta   90.00
_cell.angle_gamma   90.00
#
_symmetry.space_group_name_H-M   'P 1'
#
loop_
_entity.id
_entity.type
_entity.pdbx_description
1 polymer ?
#
loop_
_entity_poly.entity_id
_entity_poly.type
_entity_poly.pdbx_seq_one_letter_code
_entity_poly.pdbx_strand_id
1 'polypeptide(L)'
;MWARMMRLVVPCGVLVLGLAMEARGEPNSPEQPQVERRVMAFYYPWYGIPSGPGGNGRTVHWGTIDAANKDISESTHYPALGAYDSHDPAVIEQHCAWAEAAHIDALIVSWWGHGDYTDLAMRRIFDGCKRHGMKACVYYETVRRPQTAQAAAQDILGMLNEYGRFQAYLKVDGKPVVFVYGRALDELGLAGWLEAHQLIDEGFDAGAVLIGDQFSYGSARVFDGVHTYNTAGSLAGKSLDEVQKWATGAYGPWVQLADKAGVISTITVIPGYDDTKIRTPGLAVDRFDGELYRIQWQQAIAADPHWVLITSFNEWHEGSEIEPSAEFGMKYIQLTDEFASKFKATRRAPHAVPSGPVTQEEKDRLRASLQGLHMAVLPGAESSAFWWLLDLGIEPQMLTWEQLVDNNLTPASCPILLYCSGEQYRRTVREPNDVDGALVRYLNAGGCLVTLPSEPWPFYYDENNQGVNQSDRFGLTLRYGWEQPPAGSDLWFVPTNGRLPHTPKQFAFPNRRDQRWRGFFVRNHAEHVPL
;
A
#
# COMPACT_ATOMS: atom_id res chain seq x y z
N MET A 1 -6.02 -44.35 20.49
CA MET A 1 -6.00 -44.01 19.05
C MET A 1 -6.06 -42.49 18.91
N TRP A 2 -4.90 -41.82 18.78
CA TRP A 2 -4.83 -40.39 18.45
C TRP A 2 -3.97 -40.31 17.18
N ALA A 3 -4.61 -40.11 16.03
CA ALA A 3 -3.94 -40.13 14.74
C ALA A 3 -3.31 -38.77 14.43
N ARG A 4 -2.09 -38.82 13.89
CA ARG A 4 -1.24 -37.70 13.45
C ARG A 4 -2.00 -36.45 12.98
N MET A 5 -2.10 -35.42 13.83
CA MET A 5 -2.17 -34.04 13.33
C MET A 5 -0.81 -33.71 12.71
N MET A 6 -0.71 -33.72 11.38
CA MET A 6 0.44 -33.13 10.70
C MET A 6 0.35 -31.62 10.85
N ARG A 7 1.25 -31.06 11.66
CA ARG A 7 1.43 -29.63 11.84
C ARG A 7 2.45 -29.15 10.82
N LEU A 8 2.00 -28.35 9.85
CA LEU A 8 2.87 -27.59 8.98
C LEU A 8 2.45 -26.13 9.12
N VAL A 9 3.30 -25.33 9.76
CA VAL A 9 3.23 -23.86 9.65
C VAL A 9 4.25 -23.49 8.58
N VAL A 10 3.83 -22.68 7.63
CA VAL A 10 4.63 -22.10 6.55
C VAL A 10 4.09 -20.67 6.36
N PRO A 11 4.72 -19.78 5.59
CA PRO A 11 4.04 -18.56 5.12
C PRO A 11 3.19 -18.79 3.83
N CYS A 12 1.94 -18.28 3.84
CA CYS A 12 1.01 -17.74 2.77
C CYS A 12 0.25 -18.59 1.67
N GLY A 13 -0.90 -18.06 1.14
CA GLY A 13 -2.03 -18.64 0.30
C GLY A 13 -1.87 -18.78 -1.24
N VAL A 14 -2.52 -18.13 -2.25
CA VAL A 14 -3.82 -17.29 -2.40
C VAL A 14 -4.59 -18.25 -3.49
N LEU A 15 -4.91 -17.91 -4.77
CA LEU A 15 -6.12 -18.34 -5.53
C LEU A 15 -6.53 -17.51 -6.78
N VAL A 16 -7.28 -18.13 -7.70
CA VAL A 16 -7.77 -17.64 -9.02
C VAL A 16 -9.30 -17.75 -9.18
N LEU A 17 -9.89 -17.12 -10.20
CA LEU A 17 -11.11 -17.63 -10.85
C LEU A 17 -11.01 -17.68 -12.38
N GLY A 18 -11.57 -18.74 -12.97
CA GLY A 18 -11.34 -19.11 -14.36
C GLY A 18 -12.12 -18.32 -15.40
N LEU A 19 -11.47 -17.29 -15.96
CA LEU A 19 -11.71 -16.83 -17.34
C LEU A 19 -10.60 -17.39 -18.25
N ALA A 20 -10.69 -17.13 -19.57
CA ALA A 20 -9.66 -17.51 -20.54
C ALA A 20 -8.42 -16.60 -20.44
N MET A 21 -7.78 -16.58 -19.26
CA MET A 21 -6.53 -15.89 -19.05
C MET A 21 -5.42 -16.67 -19.78
N GLU A 22 -4.95 -16.12 -20.89
CA GLU A 22 -3.53 -16.27 -21.20
C GLU A 22 -2.78 -15.64 -20.01
N ALA A 23 -2.21 -16.49 -19.15
CA ALA A 23 -1.24 -16.03 -18.18
C ALA A 23 -0.19 -15.20 -18.94
N ARG A 24 0.21 -14.04 -18.41
CA ARG A 24 1.47 -13.42 -18.83
C ARG A 24 2.53 -14.48 -18.55
N GLY A 25 2.95 -15.19 -19.59
CA GLY A 25 3.76 -16.40 -19.46
C GLY A 25 5.10 -16.10 -18.80
N GLU A 26 5.92 -17.13 -18.54
CA GLU A 26 7.32 -16.88 -18.19
C GLU A 26 7.92 -15.94 -19.23
N PRO A 27 8.33 -14.73 -18.85
CA PRO A 27 8.52 -13.72 -19.86
C PRO A 27 9.82 -14.01 -20.60
N ASN A 28 9.67 -14.28 -21.90
CA ASN A 28 10.61 -13.74 -22.88
C ASN A 28 10.81 -12.28 -22.49
N SER A 29 12.01 -11.96 -21.97
CA SER A 29 12.21 -10.84 -21.02
C SER A 29 11.45 -9.60 -21.48
N PRO A 30 10.46 -9.11 -20.70
CA PRO A 30 9.60 -8.06 -21.21
C PRO A 30 10.50 -6.83 -21.33
N GLU A 31 10.45 -6.15 -22.48
CA GLU A 31 10.99 -4.79 -22.52
C GLU A 31 10.26 -4.02 -21.42
N GLN A 32 11.00 -3.58 -20.38
CA GLN A 32 10.40 -2.79 -19.32
C GLN A 32 9.72 -1.59 -19.99
N PRO A 33 8.46 -1.28 -19.64
CA PRO A 33 7.74 -0.17 -20.27
C PRO A 33 8.60 1.09 -20.15
N GLN A 34 8.62 1.94 -21.20
CA GLN A 34 9.52 3.09 -21.26
C GLN A 34 9.00 4.25 -20.40
N VAL A 35 8.88 3.98 -19.10
CA VAL A 35 8.43 4.87 -18.06
C VAL A 35 9.50 5.93 -17.85
N GLU A 36 9.26 7.11 -18.42
CA GLU A 36 10.06 8.31 -18.18
C GLU A 36 10.19 8.56 -16.66
N ARG A 37 11.37 9.03 -16.24
CA ARG A 37 11.53 9.52 -14.87
C ARG A 37 10.65 10.74 -14.65
N ARG A 38 9.87 10.73 -13.56
CA ARG A 38 8.95 11.82 -13.19
C ARG A 38 9.11 12.20 -11.72
N VAL A 39 8.86 13.47 -11.44
CA VAL A 39 8.65 14.01 -10.10
C VAL A 39 7.21 14.47 -9.99
N MET A 40 6.50 14.04 -8.96
CA MET A 40 5.07 14.29 -8.81
C MET A 40 4.74 14.65 -7.36
N ALA A 41 3.69 15.43 -7.11
CA ALA A 41 3.33 15.86 -5.76
C ALA A 41 1.85 15.62 -5.45
N PHE A 42 1.55 15.16 -4.23
CA PHE A 42 0.19 15.03 -3.73
C PHE A 42 -0.46 16.41 -3.56
N TYR A 43 -1.65 16.60 -4.11
CA TYR A 43 -2.31 17.90 -4.24
C TYR A 43 -3.75 17.84 -3.73
N TYR A 44 -4.11 18.83 -2.92
CA TYR A 44 -5.35 18.85 -2.14
C TYR A 44 -6.24 20.01 -2.59
N PRO A 45 -7.32 19.75 -3.34
CA PRO A 45 -8.16 20.78 -3.93
C PRO A 45 -9.37 21.14 -3.04
N TRP A 46 -9.27 20.94 -1.72
CA TRP A 46 -10.40 21.00 -0.80
C TRP A 46 -10.55 22.30 0.01
N TYR A 47 -9.64 23.26 -0.18
CA TYR A 47 -9.63 24.53 0.53
C TYR A 47 -10.67 25.50 -0.05
N GLY A 48 -11.31 26.30 0.81
CA GLY A 48 -12.36 27.23 0.40
C GLY A 48 -12.58 28.37 1.39
N ILE A 49 -12.91 29.55 0.88
CA ILE A 49 -13.21 30.74 1.69
C ILE A 49 -14.58 31.35 1.31
N PRO A 50 -15.28 32.06 2.21
CA PRO A 50 -16.65 32.51 1.96
C PRO A 50 -16.85 33.37 0.70
N SER A 51 -15.82 34.11 0.26
CA SER A 51 -15.82 34.93 -0.95
C SER A 51 -15.38 34.19 -2.22
N GLY A 52 -14.89 32.95 -2.10
CA GLY A 52 -14.35 32.16 -3.18
C GLY A 52 -15.38 31.27 -3.89
N PRO A 53 -15.08 30.80 -5.11
CA PRO A 53 -16.02 30.05 -5.95
C PRO A 53 -16.32 28.62 -5.45
N GLY A 54 -15.43 28.00 -4.66
CA GLY A 54 -15.70 26.72 -3.99
C GLY A 54 -16.37 26.93 -2.62
N GLY A 55 -15.81 27.84 -1.82
CA GLY A 55 -16.30 28.14 -0.47
C GLY A 55 -17.72 28.70 -0.43
N ASN A 56 -18.12 29.53 -1.41
CA ASN A 56 -19.51 29.89 -1.69
C ASN A 56 -20.34 30.24 -0.42
N GLY A 57 -19.88 31.24 0.33
CA GLY A 57 -20.51 31.71 1.58
C GLY A 57 -20.06 31.00 2.86
N ARG A 58 -19.21 29.96 2.80
CA ARG A 58 -18.60 29.30 3.96
C ARG A 58 -17.09 29.12 3.80
N THR A 59 -16.39 28.91 4.92
CA THR A 59 -15.04 28.36 4.92
C THR A 59 -15.10 26.85 4.71
N VAL A 60 -14.11 26.29 4.01
CA VAL A 60 -13.96 24.86 3.76
C VAL A 60 -12.49 24.49 4.04
N HIS A 61 -12.29 23.42 4.81
CA HIS A 61 -11.01 22.96 5.38
C HIS A 61 -10.26 23.93 6.32
N TRP A 62 -10.15 25.24 6.07
CA TRP A 62 -9.34 26.15 6.91
C TRP A 62 -9.84 26.40 8.36
N GLY A 63 -11.11 26.14 8.65
CA GLY A 63 -11.72 26.46 9.96
C GLY A 63 -11.75 27.97 10.27
N THR A 64 -11.06 28.40 11.32
CA THR A 64 -10.99 29.80 11.77
C THR A 64 -9.74 30.47 11.20
N ILE A 65 -9.90 31.61 10.53
CA ILE A 65 -8.81 32.32 9.84
C ILE A 65 -8.55 33.67 10.54
N ASP A 66 -7.34 33.85 11.08
CA ASP A 66 -6.82 35.14 11.55
C ASP A 66 -5.69 35.61 10.63
N ALA A 67 -6.08 36.27 9.53
CA ALA A 67 -5.16 36.84 8.57
C ALA A 67 -4.33 38.03 9.11
N ALA A 68 -4.65 38.57 10.30
CA ALA A 68 -3.89 39.67 10.90
C ALA A 68 -2.68 39.15 11.68
N ASN A 69 -2.86 38.05 12.41
CA ASN A 69 -1.77 37.35 13.12
C ASN A 69 -1.07 36.27 12.26
N LYS A 70 -1.59 35.99 11.05
CA LYS A 70 -1.19 34.88 10.18
C LYS A 70 -1.39 33.52 10.84
N ASP A 71 -2.58 33.30 11.39
CA ASP A 71 -2.98 32.03 11.99
C ASP A 71 -4.24 31.46 11.31
N ILE A 72 -4.31 30.13 11.24
CA ILE A 72 -5.44 29.37 10.68
C ILE A 72 -5.63 28.13 11.56
N SER A 73 -6.82 27.93 12.15
CA SER A 73 -6.99 26.92 13.21
C SER A 73 -6.67 25.50 12.76
N GLU A 74 -7.01 25.14 11.52
CA GLU A 74 -6.77 23.78 11.00
C GLU A 74 -5.43 23.64 10.25
N SER A 75 -4.52 24.62 10.29
CA SER A 75 -3.24 24.53 9.58
C SER A 75 -2.03 24.96 10.40
N THR A 76 -0.97 24.13 10.34
CA THR A 76 0.28 24.31 11.07
C THR A 76 1.08 25.54 10.60
N HIS A 77 1.01 25.87 9.32
CA HIS A 77 1.80 26.93 8.67
C HIS A 77 0.86 27.88 7.89
N TYR A 78 1.26 29.13 7.65
CA TYR A 78 0.40 30.09 6.94
C TYR A 78 0.77 30.19 5.44
N PRO A 79 -0.17 29.94 4.50
CA PRO A 79 0.12 30.03 3.06
C PRO A 79 0.59 31.41 2.62
N ALA A 80 1.50 31.48 1.64
CA ALA A 80 1.95 32.75 1.08
C ALA A 80 0.81 33.50 0.33
N LEU A 81 -0.22 32.78 -0.14
CA LEU A 81 -1.45 33.35 -0.68
C LEU A 81 -2.47 33.77 0.40
N GLY A 82 -2.21 33.42 1.66
CA GLY A 82 -3.22 33.37 2.72
C GLY A 82 -4.21 32.22 2.55
N ALA A 83 -5.23 32.16 3.41
CA ALA A 83 -6.32 31.20 3.26
C ALA A 83 -7.04 31.42 1.92
N TYR A 84 -6.91 30.46 0.99
CA TYR A 84 -7.33 30.57 -0.40
C TYR A 84 -8.53 29.68 -0.74
N ASP A 85 -9.00 29.76 -1.99
CA ASP A 85 -10.04 28.89 -2.54
C ASP A 85 -9.48 28.00 -3.66
N SER A 86 -9.55 26.69 -3.48
CA SER A 86 -9.01 25.72 -4.45
C SER A 86 -9.76 25.68 -5.79
N HIS A 87 -10.92 26.35 -5.92
CA HIS A 87 -11.65 26.47 -7.18
C HIS A 87 -11.38 27.80 -7.91
N ASP A 88 -10.58 28.70 -7.32
CA ASP A 88 -10.15 29.95 -7.96
C ASP A 88 -9.10 29.66 -9.05
N PRO A 89 -9.36 30.01 -10.33
CA PRO A 89 -8.39 29.82 -11.41
C PRO A 89 -7.05 30.51 -11.19
N ALA A 90 -6.99 31.63 -10.44
CA ALA A 90 -5.75 32.35 -10.16
C ALA A 90 -4.86 31.61 -9.15
N VAL A 91 -5.48 30.96 -8.15
CA VAL A 91 -4.80 30.09 -7.18
C VAL A 91 -4.23 28.87 -7.90
N ILE A 92 -5.03 28.21 -8.74
CA ILE A 92 -4.61 27.06 -9.54
C ILE A 92 -3.46 27.42 -10.50
N GLU A 93 -3.52 28.58 -11.16
CA GLU A 93 -2.42 29.06 -12.03
C GLU A 93 -1.12 29.27 -11.23
N GLN A 94 -1.21 29.91 -10.06
CA GLN A 94 -0.04 30.16 -9.22
C GLN A 94 0.56 28.86 -8.66
N HIS A 95 -0.29 27.86 -8.34
CA HIS A 95 0.16 26.54 -7.93
C HIS A 95 0.87 25.79 -9.08
N CYS A 96 0.31 25.85 -10.30
CA CYS A 96 0.95 25.26 -11.47
C CYS A 96 2.29 25.95 -11.80
N ALA A 97 2.37 27.28 -11.70
CA ALA A 97 3.61 28.04 -11.89
C ALA A 97 4.69 27.69 -10.84
N TRP A 98 4.31 27.44 -9.59
CA TRP A 98 5.25 26.97 -8.55
C TRP A 98 5.68 25.52 -8.76
N ALA A 99 4.79 24.65 -9.22
CA ALA A 99 5.12 23.26 -9.51
C ALA A 99 6.01 23.12 -10.78
N GLU A 100 5.77 23.94 -11.81
CA GLU A 100 6.65 24.08 -12.97
C GLU A 100 8.04 24.56 -12.54
N ALA A 101 8.12 25.60 -11.70
CA ALA A 101 9.38 26.10 -11.14
C ALA A 101 10.12 25.08 -10.24
N ALA A 102 9.40 24.12 -9.66
CA ALA A 102 9.94 22.98 -8.93
C ALA A 102 10.31 21.78 -9.82
N HIS A 103 10.19 21.90 -11.15
CA HIS A 103 10.36 20.81 -12.13
C HIS A 103 9.45 19.59 -11.91
N ILE A 104 8.26 19.78 -11.31
CA ILE A 104 7.25 18.74 -11.07
C ILE A 104 6.49 18.45 -12.38
N ASP A 105 6.41 17.18 -12.75
CA ASP A 105 5.74 16.71 -13.97
C ASP A 105 4.22 16.58 -13.82
N ALA A 106 3.75 16.20 -12.62
CA ALA A 106 2.32 15.99 -12.37
C ALA A 106 1.86 16.26 -10.93
N LEU A 107 0.60 16.67 -10.81
CA LEU A 107 -0.13 16.71 -9.54
C LEU A 107 -0.95 15.42 -9.34
N ILE A 108 -0.83 14.79 -8.17
CA ILE A 108 -1.58 13.60 -7.75
C ILE A 108 -2.74 14.10 -6.88
N VAL A 109 -3.92 14.26 -7.45
CA VAL A 109 -5.01 15.07 -6.88
C VAL A 109 -5.96 14.21 -6.03
N SER A 110 -6.07 14.53 -4.73
CA SER A 110 -7.04 13.91 -3.81
C SER A 110 -8.47 14.04 -4.36
N TRP A 111 -9.20 12.92 -4.44
CA TRP A 111 -10.51 12.83 -5.08
C TRP A 111 -11.44 11.89 -4.30
N TRP A 112 -12.59 12.42 -3.87
CA TRP A 112 -13.57 11.75 -2.99
C TRP A 112 -14.85 11.32 -3.72
N GLY A 113 -14.79 11.25 -5.06
CA GLY A 113 -15.83 10.68 -5.91
C GLY A 113 -16.71 11.71 -6.63
N HIS A 114 -17.45 11.23 -7.64
CA HIS A 114 -18.36 12.04 -8.48
C HIS A 114 -19.23 13.02 -7.68
N GLY A 115 -19.19 14.28 -8.09
CA GLY A 115 -19.97 15.40 -7.53
C GLY A 115 -19.45 15.97 -6.21
N ASP A 116 -18.32 15.46 -5.68
CA ASP A 116 -17.68 16.05 -4.50
C ASP A 116 -17.03 17.42 -4.79
N TYR A 117 -16.72 18.17 -3.74
CA TYR A 117 -15.90 19.39 -3.83
C TYR A 117 -14.61 19.16 -4.61
N THR A 118 -13.86 18.10 -4.30
CA THR A 118 -12.60 17.75 -4.98
C THR A 118 -12.79 17.43 -6.47
N ASP A 119 -13.86 16.72 -6.82
CA ASP A 119 -14.24 16.41 -8.20
C ASP A 119 -14.56 17.69 -9.01
N LEU A 120 -15.32 18.62 -8.41
CA LEU A 120 -15.67 19.90 -9.02
C LEU A 120 -14.44 20.80 -9.29
N ALA A 121 -13.31 20.56 -8.64
CA ALA A 121 -12.04 21.22 -8.93
C ALA A 121 -11.29 20.61 -10.14
N MET A 122 -11.36 19.29 -10.35
CA MET A 122 -10.52 18.52 -11.28
C MET A 122 -10.35 19.15 -12.65
N ARG A 123 -11.45 19.57 -13.28
CA ARG A 123 -11.45 20.18 -14.62
C ARG A 123 -10.59 21.45 -14.69
N ARG A 124 -10.66 22.30 -13.66
CA ARG A 124 -9.86 23.55 -13.56
C ARG A 124 -8.38 23.25 -13.40
N ILE A 125 -8.05 22.21 -12.63
CA ILE A 125 -6.68 21.75 -12.39
C ILE A 125 -6.08 21.22 -13.70
N PHE A 126 -6.80 20.38 -14.46
CA PHE A 126 -6.35 19.95 -15.78
C PHE A 126 -6.13 21.10 -16.76
N ASP A 127 -6.99 22.12 -16.75
CA ASP A 127 -6.82 23.31 -17.58
C ASP A 127 -5.59 24.16 -17.16
N GLY A 128 -5.28 24.24 -15.85
CA GLY A 128 -4.06 24.84 -15.31
C GLY A 128 -2.80 24.07 -15.72
N CYS A 129 -2.73 22.78 -15.40
CA CYS A 129 -1.62 21.91 -15.78
C CYS A 129 -1.36 21.93 -17.30
N LYS A 130 -2.43 22.01 -18.11
CA LYS A 130 -2.31 22.15 -19.57
C LYS A 130 -1.59 23.44 -20.01
N ARG A 131 -1.78 24.57 -19.32
CA ARG A 131 -1.08 25.83 -19.64
C ARG A 131 0.40 25.77 -19.30
N HIS A 132 0.75 25.10 -18.20
CA HIS A 132 2.12 24.90 -17.72
C HIS A 132 2.81 23.63 -18.26
N GLY A 133 2.23 22.96 -19.28
CA GLY A 133 2.77 21.72 -19.87
C GLY A 133 2.67 20.44 -19.01
N MET A 134 2.48 20.61 -17.70
CA MET A 134 2.30 19.58 -16.67
C MET A 134 1.18 18.57 -16.96
N LYS A 135 1.07 17.57 -16.08
CA LYS A 135 -0.05 16.63 -15.98
C LYS A 135 -0.74 16.70 -14.62
N ALA A 136 -1.86 16.01 -14.52
CA ALA A 136 -2.45 15.59 -13.25
C ALA A 136 -3.03 14.17 -13.37
N CYS A 137 -3.24 13.50 -12.25
CA CYS A 137 -3.95 12.23 -12.12
C CYS A 137 -4.82 12.23 -10.86
N VAL A 138 -5.78 11.31 -10.79
CA VAL A 138 -6.61 11.09 -9.61
C VAL A 138 -5.88 10.26 -8.55
N TYR A 139 -6.05 10.66 -7.30
CA TYR A 139 -5.76 9.88 -6.10
C TYR A 139 -7.09 9.45 -5.47
N TYR A 140 -7.40 8.16 -5.58
CA TYR A 140 -8.67 7.57 -5.19
C TYR A 140 -8.67 7.30 -3.68
N GLU A 141 -9.43 8.11 -2.93
CA GLU A 141 -9.36 8.19 -1.47
C GLU A 141 -10.16 7.12 -0.72
N THR A 142 -11.29 6.65 -1.26
CA THR A 142 -12.17 5.68 -0.59
C THR A 142 -13.07 4.96 -1.60
N VAL A 143 -13.34 3.68 -1.33
CA VAL A 143 -14.29 2.89 -2.12
C VAL A 143 -15.72 3.24 -1.68
N ARG A 144 -16.50 3.84 -2.59
CA ARG A 144 -17.92 4.17 -2.34
C ARG A 144 -18.73 2.91 -2.00
N ARG A 145 -19.68 3.04 -1.05
CA ARG A 145 -20.49 1.91 -0.57
C ARG A 145 -21.56 1.49 -1.61
N PRO A 146 -21.83 0.18 -1.78
CA PRO A 146 -21.23 -0.95 -1.07
C PRO A 146 -19.78 -1.21 -1.49
N GLN A 147 -18.90 -1.48 -0.52
CA GLN A 147 -17.47 -1.66 -0.77
C GLN A 147 -17.22 -3.01 -1.46
N THR A 148 -17.18 -2.96 -2.80
CA THR A 148 -16.99 -4.13 -3.69
C THR A 148 -16.13 -3.75 -4.90
N ALA A 149 -15.57 -4.75 -5.57
CA ALA A 149 -14.78 -4.56 -6.78
C ALA A 149 -15.58 -3.85 -7.88
N GLN A 150 -16.86 -4.20 -8.06
CA GLN A 150 -17.76 -3.58 -9.02
C GLN A 150 -18.02 -2.10 -8.69
N ALA A 151 -18.14 -1.72 -7.42
CA ALA A 151 -18.35 -0.33 -7.02
C ALA A 151 -17.09 0.52 -7.27
N ALA A 152 -15.92 0.03 -6.84
CA ALA A 152 -14.63 0.68 -7.11
C ALA A 152 -14.38 0.86 -8.61
N ALA A 153 -14.61 -0.20 -9.40
CA ALA A 153 -14.48 -0.17 -10.85
C ALA A 153 -15.45 0.82 -11.50
N GLN A 154 -16.74 0.82 -11.14
CA GLN A 154 -17.72 1.75 -11.71
C GLN A 154 -17.39 3.22 -11.39
N ASP A 155 -16.94 3.51 -10.18
CA ASP A 155 -16.57 4.86 -9.73
C ASP A 155 -15.34 5.39 -10.50
N ILE A 156 -14.29 4.55 -10.63
CA ILE A 156 -13.10 4.85 -11.44
C ILE A 156 -13.44 4.93 -12.94
N LEU A 157 -14.27 4.03 -13.49
CA LEU A 157 -14.68 4.06 -14.89
C LEU A 157 -15.49 5.32 -15.23
N GLY A 158 -16.33 5.82 -14.33
CA GLY A 158 -16.98 7.13 -14.50
C GLY A 158 -15.95 8.25 -14.61
N MET A 159 -14.95 8.24 -13.72
CA MET A 159 -13.90 9.26 -13.65
C MET A 159 -12.99 9.23 -14.90
N LEU A 160 -12.62 8.03 -15.38
CA LEU A 160 -11.86 7.86 -16.60
C LEU A 160 -12.65 8.25 -17.85
N ASN A 161 -13.96 8.06 -17.86
CA ASN A 161 -14.81 8.50 -18.98
C ASN A 161 -14.97 10.02 -19.05
N GLU A 162 -15.01 10.75 -17.92
CA GLU A 162 -14.99 12.22 -17.95
C GLU A 162 -13.58 12.78 -18.22
N TYR A 163 -12.56 12.35 -17.45
CA TYR A 163 -11.25 13.00 -17.42
C TYR A 163 -10.12 12.23 -18.12
N GLY A 164 -10.17 10.90 -18.15
CA GLY A 164 -9.06 10.04 -18.58
C GLY A 164 -8.54 10.34 -19.99
N ARG A 165 -9.42 10.80 -20.88
CA ARG A 165 -9.08 11.20 -22.27
C ARG A 165 -8.49 12.63 -22.40
N PHE A 166 -8.33 13.40 -21.32
CA PHE A 166 -7.77 14.77 -21.38
C PHE A 166 -6.26 14.77 -21.70
N GLN A 167 -5.81 15.86 -22.35
CA GLN A 167 -4.41 16.11 -22.73
C GLN A 167 -3.47 16.34 -21.53
N ALA A 168 -4.01 16.83 -20.41
CA ALA A 168 -3.29 16.99 -19.16
C ALA A 168 -3.42 15.78 -18.21
N TYR A 169 -4.25 14.77 -18.54
CA TYR A 169 -4.35 13.58 -17.71
C TYR A 169 -3.11 12.70 -17.92
N LEU A 170 -2.37 12.42 -16.84
CA LEU A 170 -1.12 11.65 -16.82
C LEU A 170 -1.32 10.25 -17.40
N LYS A 171 -0.41 9.84 -18.30
CA LYS A 171 -0.47 8.54 -18.98
C LYS A 171 0.88 7.84 -18.98
N VAL A 172 0.83 6.50 -18.98
CA VAL A 172 1.93 5.60 -19.31
C VAL A 172 1.44 4.73 -20.47
N ASP A 173 2.19 4.68 -21.57
CA ASP A 173 1.85 3.91 -22.78
C ASP A 173 0.41 4.12 -23.30
N GLY A 174 -0.12 5.34 -23.11
CA GLY A 174 -1.49 5.74 -23.46
C GLY A 174 -2.54 5.49 -22.38
N LYS A 175 -2.30 4.58 -21.44
CA LYS A 175 -3.17 4.28 -20.30
C LYS A 175 -3.20 5.44 -19.29
N PRO A 176 -4.38 5.92 -18.83
CA PRO A 176 -4.49 6.88 -17.73
C PRO A 176 -4.00 6.29 -16.39
N VAL A 177 -3.24 7.07 -15.63
CA VAL A 177 -2.74 6.70 -14.29
C VAL A 177 -3.75 7.04 -13.19
N VAL A 178 -3.94 6.15 -12.22
CA VAL A 178 -4.73 6.37 -11.01
C VAL A 178 -3.93 5.88 -9.80
N PHE A 179 -3.74 6.74 -8.80
CA PHE A 179 -3.18 6.33 -7.51
C PHE A 179 -4.32 5.86 -6.59
N VAL A 180 -4.11 4.77 -5.85
CA VAL A 180 -5.08 4.21 -4.90
C VAL A 180 -4.51 4.39 -3.49
N TYR A 181 -5.18 5.20 -2.67
CA TYR A 181 -4.75 5.48 -1.29
C TYR A 181 -4.93 4.25 -0.38
N GLY A 182 -4.12 4.14 0.68
CA GLY A 182 -4.13 3.01 1.62
C GLY A 182 -5.52 2.73 2.18
N ARG A 183 -6.30 3.78 2.50
CA ARG A 183 -7.70 3.61 2.93
C ARG A 183 -8.53 2.84 1.89
N ALA A 184 -8.49 3.26 0.63
CA ALA A 184 -9.23 2.59 -0.45
C ALA A 184 -8.69 1.18 -0.74
N LEU A 185 -7.38 0.97 -0.57
CA LEU A 185 -6.73 -0.34 -0.66
C LEU A 185 -7.27 -1.30 0.42
N ASP A 186 -7.27 -0.86 1.68
CA ASP A 186 -7.71 -1.64 2.85
C ASP A 186 -9.24 -1.89 2.84
N GLU A 187 -10.05 -0.93 2.37
CA GLU A 187 -11.52 -1.03 2.28
C GLU A 187 -12.03 -2.16 1.36
N LEU A 188 -11.18 -2.69 0.49
CA LEU A 188 -11.52 -3.71 -0.50
C LEU A 188 -10.54 -4.91 -0.50
N GLY A 189 -9.32 -4.72 0.00
CA GLY A 189 -8.26 -5.73 0.05
C GLY A 189 -7.68 -6.07 -1.32
N LEU A 190 -6.50 -6.71 -1.33
CA LEU A 190 -5.77 -7.01 -2.56
C LEU A 190 -6.54 -7.89 -3.56
N ALA A 191 -7.32 -8.86 -3.05
CA ALA A 191 -8.14 -9.72 -3.90
C ALA A 191 -9.29 -8.96 -4.59
N GLY A 192 -9.94 -8.02 -3.88
CA GLY A 192 -10.99 -7.18 -4.46
C GLY A 192 -10.42 -6.12 -5.41
N TRP A 193 -9.21 -5.62 -5.17
CA TRP A 193 -8.52 -4.73 -6.10
C TRP A 193 -8.04 -5.43 -7.37
N LEU A 194 -7.70 -6.73 -7.31
CA LEU A 194 -7.41 -7.53 -8.52
C LEU A 194 -8.64 -7.63 -9.43
N GLU A 195 -9.81 -7.93 -8.85
CA GLU A 195 -11.09 -7.96 -9.56
C GLU A 195 -11.47 -6.55 -10.09
N ALA A 196 -11.32 -5.50 -9.26
CA ALA A 196 -11.61 -4.13 -9.68
C ALA A 196 -10.71 -3.66 -10.83
N HIS A 197 -9.42 -3.99 -10.78
CA HIS A 197 -8.47 -3.66 -11.84
C HIS A 197 -8.85 -4.35 -13.16
N GLN A 198 -9.20 -5.64 -13.13
CA GLN A 198 -9.69 -6.34 -14.33
C GLN A 198 -10.97 -5.67 -14.88
N LEU A 199 -11.94 -5.34 -14.03
CA LEU A 199 -13.18 -4.65 -14.45
C LEU A 199 -12.92 -3.25 -15.03
N ILE A 200 -11.86 -2.55 -14.60
CA ILE A 200 -11.43 -1.27 -15.16
C ILE A 200 -10.77 -1.47 -16.54
N ASP A 201 -9.90 -2.48 -16.69
CA ASP A 201 -9.21 -2.79 -17.95
C ASP A 201 -10.18 -3.34 -19.02
N GLU A 202 -11.25 -4.04 -18.62
CA GLU A 202 -12.37 -4.43 -19.50
C GLU A 202 -13.34 -3.28 -19.81
N GLY A 203 -13.48 -2.32 -18.89
CA GLY A 203 -14.50 -1.26 -18.95
C GLY A 203 -14.08 0.04 -19.66
N PHE A 204 -12.81 0.22 -19.99
CA PHE A 204 -12.27 1.42 -20.65
C PHE A 204 -11.31 1.03 -21.77
N ASP A 205 -11.49 1.56 -22.99
CA ASP A 205 -10.80 1.05 -24.21
C ASP A 205 -9.26 0.99 -24.16
N ALA A 206 -8.64 1.82 -23.32
CA ALA A 206 -7.19 1.87 -23.13
C ALA A 206 -6.72 1.11 -21.87
N GLY A 207 -7.64 0.66 -21.03
CA GLY A 207 -7.39 0.24 -19.66
C GLY A 207 -6.92 1.37 -18.74
N ALA A 208 -6.40 1.02 -17.56
CA ALA A 208 -5.77 1.95 -16.61
C ALA A 208 -4.36 1.50 -16.19
N VAL A 209 -3.64 2.39 -15.51
CA VAL A 209 -2.40 2.08 -14.76
C VAL A 209 -2.66 2.43 -13.30
N LEU A 210 -2.77 1.42 -12.44
CA LEU A 210 -3.10 1.59 -11.03
C LEU A 210 -1.84 1.57 -10.16
N ILE A 211 -1.71 2.51 -9.22
CA ILE A 211 -0.55 2.65 -8.33
C ILE A 211 -1.01 2.52 -6.86
N GLY A 212 -0.76 1.37 -6.23
CA GLY A 212 -1.26 1.08 -4.88
C GLY A 212 -0.37 1.61 -3.74
N ASP A 213 -0.98 2.17 -2.69
CA ASP A 213 -0.31 2.68 -1.48
C ASP A 213 0.09 1.55 -0.50
N GLN A 214 0.80 0.54 -0.99
CA GLN A 214 1.33 -0.53 -0.15
C GLN A 214 2.54 -1.19 -0.81
N PHE A 215 3.70 -1.13 -0.17
CA PHE A 215 4.88 -1.91 -0.58
C PHE A 215 4.78 -3.35 -0.07
N SER A 216 3.92 -4.18 -0.67
CA SER A 216 3.88 -5.63 -0.44
C SER A 216 4.10 -6.42 -1.74
N TYR A 217 4.41 -7.71 -1.61
CA TYR A 217 4.54 -8.61 -2.76
C TYR A 217 3.20 -8.79 -3.49
N GLY A 218 2.08 -8.75 -2.77
CA GLY A 218 0.74 -8.82 -3.36
C GLY A 218 0.35 -7.53 -4.09
N SER A 219 0.64 -6.36 -3.52
CA SER A 219 0.40 -5.09 -4.22
C SER A 219 1.19 -4.98 -5.51
N ALA A 220 2.45 -5.44 -5.52
CA ALA A 220 3.26 -5.54 -6.73
C ALA A 220 2.78 -6.61 -7.74
N ARG A 221 1.74 -7.39 -7.41
CA ARG A 221 1.04 -8.31 -8.34
C ARG A 221 -0.33 -7.78 -8.79
N VAL A 222 -0.96 -6.92 -7.99
CA VAL A 222 -2.31 -6.36 -8.26
C VAL A 222 -2.25 -5.03 -9.00
N PHE A 223 -1.23 -4.22 -8.74
CA PHE A 223 -1.07 -2.86 -9.25
C PHE A 223 0.13 -2.74 -10.21
N ASP A 224 0.01 -1.89 -11.24
CA ASP A 224 1.10 -1.58 -12.18
C ASP A 224 2.23 -0.75 -11.56
N GLY A 225 2.05 -0.29 -10.32
CA GLY A 225 3.07 0.34 -9.51
C GLY A 225 2.74 0.31 -8.02
N VAL A 226 3.75 0.55 -7.20
CA VAL A 226 3.61 0.60 -5.73
C VAL A 226 4.23 1.87 -5.16
N HIS A 227 3.57 2.44 -4.16
CA HIS A 227 4.00 3.65 -3.47
C HIS A 227 3.75 3.59 -1.96
N THR A 228 4.04 4.70 -1.28
CA THR A 228 3.63 4.97 0.10
C THR A 228 3.18 6.43 0.21
N TYR A 229 2.05 6.73 0.86
CA TYR A 229 1.54 8.10 0.99
C TYR A 229 2.51 8.98 1.76
N ASN A 230 2.86 8.62 3.01
CA ASN A 230 3.81 9.40 3.79
C ASN A 230 4.70 8.51 4.66
N THR A 231 5.85 9.04 5.04
CA THR A 231 6.87 8.33 5.84
C THR A 231 7.06 8.94 7.22
N ALA A 232 6.20 9.89 7.63
CA ALA A 232 6.37 10.69 8.84
C ALA A 232 6.48 9.84 10.12
N GLY A 233 5.60 8.85 10.29
CA GLY A 233 5.66 7.92 11.43
C GLY A 233 6.93 7.05 11.47
N SER A 234 7.62 6.89 10.33
CA SER A 234 8.93 6.22 10.25
C SER A 234 10.12 7.17 10.46
N LEU A 235 9.91 8.49 10.43
CA LEU A 235 10.92 9.54 10.58
C LEU A 235 10.88 10.23 11.95
N ALA A 236 9.74 10.18 12.63
CA ALA A 236 9.52 10.80 13.93
C ALA A 236 10.56 10.39 14.98
N GLY A 237 11.05 11.40 15.74
CA GLY A 237 12.05 11.23 16.79
C GLY A 237 13.46 10.86 16.31
N LYS A 238 13.74 10.82 15.00
CA LYS A 238 15.06 10.44 14.46
C LYS A 238 15.99 11.62 14.26
N SER A 239 17.27 11.42 14.57
CA SER A 239 18.34 12.29 14.09
C SER A 239 18.57 12.15 12.59
N LEU A 240 19.18 13.15 11.94
CA LEU A 240 19.51 13.12 10.50
C LEU A 240 20.33 11.86 10.10
N ASP A 241 21.22 11.42 10.99
CA ASP A 241 22.00 10.18 10.87
C ASP A 241 21.11 8.92 10.79
N GLU A 242 20.04 8.89 11.56
CA GLU A 242 19.07 7.78 11.60
C GLU A 242 18.05 7.88 10.46
N VAL A 243 17.66 9.09 10.05
CA VAL A 243 16.89 9.35 8.83
C VAL A 243 17.64 8.78 7.61
N GLN A 244 18.94 9.05 7.48
CA GLN A 244 19.74 8.50 6.39
C GLN A 244 19.78 6.97 6.44
N LYS A 245 20.14 6.38 7.60
CA LYS A 245 20.20 4.91 7.79
C LYS A 245 18.83 4.24 7.57
N TRP A 246 17.74 4.92 7.88
CA TRP A 246 16.39 4.47 7.58
C TRP A 246 16.15 4.49 6.06
N ALA A 247 16.31 5.64 5.41
CA ALA A 247 15.99 5.86 4.00
C ALA A 247 16.83 4.97 3.06
N THR A 248 18.16 4.91 3.24
CA THR A 248 19.05 4.05 2.44
C THR A 248 18.59 2.59 2.43
N GLY A 249 18.13 2.08 3.58
CA GLY A 249 17.68 0.69 3.72
C GLY A 249 16.17 0.46 3.56
N ALA A 250 15.38 1.50 3.33
CA ALA A 250 13.96 1.40 2.97
C ALA A 250 13.81 1.47 1.44
N TYR A 251 14.38 2.51 0.83
CA TYR A 251 14.16 2.85 -0.58
C TYR A 251 14.75 1.81 -1.54
N GLY A 252 15.98 1.33 -1.30
CA GLY A 252 16.59 0.29 -2.14
C GLY A 252 15.75 -0.99 -2.24
N PRO A 253 15.33 -1.60 -1.11
CA PRO A 253 14.42 -2.75 -1.11
C PRO A 253 13.04 -2.48 -1.73
N TRP A 254 12.49 -1.26 -1.61
CA TRP A 254 11.21 -0.88 -2.26
C TRP A 254 11.33 -0.84 -3.79
N VAL A 255 12.40 -0.23 -4.32
CA VAL A 255 12.67 -0.24 -5.76
C VAL A 255 12.92 -1.67 -6.26
N GLN A 256 13.72 -2.46 -5.54
CA GLN A 256 13.96 -3.88 -5.88
C GLN A 256 12.70 -4.75 -5.86
N LEU A 257 11.71 -4.45 -5.01
CA LEU A 257 10.44 -5.17 -4.96
C LEU A 257 9.64 -4.96 -6.26
N ALA A 258 9.53 -3.69 -6.68
CA ALA A 258 8.84 -3.33 -7.92
C ALA A 258 9.58 -3.83 -9.17
N ASP A 259 10.90 -3.69 -9.24
CA ASP A 259 11.72 -4.21 -10.34
C ASP A 259 11.60 -5.74 -10.50
N LYS A 260 11.50 -6.49 -9.38
CA LYS A 260 11.28 -7.95 -9.39
C LYS A 260 9.92 -8.37 -9.96
N ALA A 261 8.91 -7.52 -9.83
CA ALA A 261 7.58 -7.76 -10.38
C ALA A 261 7.40 -7.15 -11.80
N GLY A 262 8.33 -6.31 -12.25
CA GLY A 262 8.23 -5.59 -13.53
C GLY A 262 7.26 -4.40 -13.49
N VAL A 263 7.01 -3.83 -12.30
CA VAL A 263 6.05 -2.75 -12.06
C VAL A 263 6.75 -1.42 -11.75
N ILE A 264 6.01 -0.31 -11.80
CA ILE A 264 6.51 1.04 -11.60
C ILE A 264 6.98 1.22 -10.15
N SER A 265 8.30 1.26 -9.98
CA SER A 265 8.96 1.64 -8.73
C SER A 265 8.84 3.15 -8.47
N THR A 266 8.34 3.49 -7.28
CA THR A 266 8.27 4.89 -6.79
C THR A 266 9.03 5.02 -5.47
N ILE A 267 9.42 6.25 -5.10
CA ILE A 267 9.91 6.60 -3.75
C ILE A 267 9.26 7.91 -3.33
N THR A 268 8.73 7.95 -2.11
CA THR A 268 8.13 9.17 -1.53
C THR A 268 9.09 9.89 -0.60
N VAL A 269 9.16 11.21 -0.74
CA VAL A 269 9.95 12.14 0.07
C VAL A 269 9.03 13.22 0.66
N ILE A 270 9.33 13.65 1.89
CA ILE A 270 8.49 14.57 2.68
C ILE A 270 9.37 15.64 3.35
N PRO A 271 9.06 16.95 3.27
CA PRO A 271 9.92 18.00 3.84
C PRO A 271 9.93 17.99 5.37
N GLY A 272 8.83 17.53 5.97
CA GLY A 272 8.57 17.27 7.40
C GLY A 272 7.07 17.08 7.58
N TYR A 273 6.60 17.02 8.83
CA TYR A 273 5.20 16.72 9.14
C TYR A 273 4.86 17.31 10.50
N ASP A 274 3.69 17.93 10.65
CA ASP A 274 3.14 18.32 11.95
C ASP A 274 1.62 18.45 11.84
N ASP A 275 0.89 17.51 12.45
CA ASP A 275 -0.58 17.52 12.57
C ASP A 275 -1.06 17.90 13.98
N THR A 276 -0.17 18.33 14.87
CA THR A 276 -0.46 18.51 16.31
C THR A 276 -1.48 19.59 16.61
N LYS A 277 -1.80 20.42 15.61
CA LYS A 277 -2.88 21.42 15.64
C LYS A 277 -4.28 20.81 15.48
N ILE A 278 -4.40 19.72 14.73
CA ILE A 278 -5.68 19.06 14.40
C ILE A 278 -5.86 17.66 15.02
N ARG A 279 -4.80 17.04 15.55
CA ARG A 279 -4.85 15.71 16.19
C ARG A 279 -4.32 15.73 17.63
N THR A 280 -4.84 14.84 18.48
CA THR A 280 -4.41 14.71 19.88
C THR A 280 -4.53 13.25 20.34
N PRO A 281 -3.40 12.54 20.59
CA PRO A 281 -2.03 12.96 20.30
C PRO A 281 -1.83 13.19 18.79
N GLY A 282 -1.04 14.20 18.45
CA GLY A 282 -0.52 14.41 17.10
C GLY A 282 0.91 13.89 16.94
N LEU A 283 1.43 14.02 15.72
CA LEU A 283 2.75 13.62 15.28
C LEU A 283 3.49 14.85 14.72
N ALA A 284 4.74 15.04 15.14
CA ALA A 284 5.62 16.09 14.62
C ALA A 284 6.99 15.52 14.20
N VAL A 285 7.50 16.02 13.07
CA VAL A 285 8.76 15.67 12.42
C VAL A 285 9.37 16.96 11.87
N ASP A 286 10.37 17.48 12.58
CA ASP A 286 11.10 18.71 12.20
C ASP A 286 11.68 18.60 10.79
N ARG A 287 11.61 19.69 10.02
CA ARG A 287 12.21 19.80 8.69
C ARG A 287 13.76 19.90 8.74
N PHE A 288 14.33 20.18 9.91
CA PHE A 288 15.77 20.39 10.15
C PHE A 288 16.36 21.42 9.16
N ASP A 289 15.70 22.58 9.05
CA ASP A 289 15.95 23.67 8.08
C ASP A 289 15.91 23.28 6.58
N GLY A 290 15.50 22.04 6.27
CA GLY A 290 15.44 21.44 4.94
C GLY A 290 16.31 20.19 4.78
N GLU A 291 17.20 19.89 5.73
CA GLU A 291 18.13 18.74 5.61
C GLU A 291 17.41 17.38 5.69
N LEU A 292 16.26 17.29 6.37
CA LEU A 292 15.38 16.11 6.29
C LEU A 292 14.98 15.80 4.84
N TYR A 293 14.62 16.84 4.09
CA TYR A 293 14.22 16.74 2.69
C TYR A 293 15.42 16.41 1.79
N ARG A 294 16.58 17.05 2.03
CA ARG A 294 17.83 16.79 1.28
C ARG A 294 18.27 15.33 1.40
N ILE A 295 18.30 14.78 2.61
CA ILE A 295 18.76 13.40 2.85
C ILE A 295 17.84 12.41 2.13
N GLN A 296 16.53 12.58 2.24
CA GLN A 296 15.56 11.73 1.53
C GLN A 296 15.73 11.82 0.02
N TRP A 297 15.83 13.02 -0.56
CA TRP A 297 16.09 13.20 -2.00
C TRP A 297 17.39 12.54 -2.46
N GLN A 298 18.47 12.66 -1.69
CA GLN A 298 19.75 12.00 -1.99
C GLN A 298 19.61 10.46 -1.99
N GLN A 299 18.88 9.89 -1.01
CA GLN A 299 18.65 8.45 -0.97
C GLN A 299 17.67 7.98 -2.06
N ALA A 300 16.68 8.80 -2.43
CA ALA A 300 15.74 8.50 -3.52
C ALA A 300 16.47 8.45 -4.88
N ILE A 301 17.33 9.44 -5.17
CA ILE A 301 18.18 9.45 -6.36
C ILE A 301 19.13 8.25 -6.38
N ALA A 302 19.71 7.89 -5.23
CA ALA A 302 20.61 6.73 -5.11
C ALA A 302 19.91 5.37 -5.23
N ALA A 303 18.58 5.31 -5.00
CA ALA A 303 17.78 4.09 -5.15
C ALA A 303 17.27 3.85 -6.59
N ASP A 304 17.37 4.86 -7.46
CA ASP A 304 16.92 4.85 -8.87
C ASP A 304 15.51 4.24 -9.10
N PRO A 305 14.45 4.85 -8.53
CA PRO A 305 13.06 4.55 -8.92
C PRO A 305 12.75 5.07 -10.33
N HIS A 306 11.61 4.67 -10.87
CA HIS A 306 11.03 5.39 -12.01
C HIS A 306 10.54 6.78 -11.57
N TRP A 307 9.79 6.87 -10.47
CA TRP A 307 9.19 8.15 -10.02
C TRP A 307 9.61 8.52 -8.60
N VAL A 308 9.77 9.82 -8.35
CA VAL A 308 9.82 10.39 -7.00
C VAL A 308 8.52 11.12 -6.72
N LEU A 309 7.90 10.81 -5.59
CA LEU A 309 6.65 11.41 -5.12
C LEU A 309 6.95 12.37 -3.97
N ILE A 310 6.25 13.49 -3.91
CA ILE A 310 6.40 14.51 -2.87
C ILE A 310 5.12 14.56 -2.06
N THR A 311 5.24 14.27 -0.77
CA THR A 311 4.17 14.46 0.20
C THR A 311 4.52 15.67 1.04
N SER A 312 3.97 16.86 0.76
CA SER A 312 2.90 17.15 -0.22
C SER A 312 3.17 18.44 -0.98
N PHE A 313 2.37 18.75 -2.01
CA PHE A 313 2.31 20.11 -2.53
C PHE A 313 1.73 21.04 -1.46
N ASN A 314 0.49 20.78 -1.02
CA ASN A 314 -0.30 21.68 -0.17
C ASN A 314 -1.17 20.97 0.89
N GLU A 315 -0.69 19.89 1.53
CA GLU A 315 -1.38 19.31 2.69
C GLU A 315 -1.10 20.13 3.95
N TRP A 316 -1.83 21.24 4.06
CA TRP A 316 -1.69 22.26 5.09
C TRP A 316 -2.15 21.79 6.49
N HIS A 317 -2.90 20.69 6.61
CA HIS A 317 -3.32 20.14 7.91
C HIS A 317 -2.26 19.24 8.56
N GLU A 318 -1.44 18.59 7.73
CA GLU A 318 -0.36 17.70 8.20
C GLU A 318 1.02 18.37 8.18
N GLY A 319 1.09 19.69 7.93
CA GLY A 319 2.32 20.47 7.97
C GLY A 319 3.42 19.93 7.05
N SER A 320 3.04 19.35 5.92
CA SER A 320 3.94 18.62 5.00
C SER A 320 4.16 19.31 3.65
N GLU A 321 3.60 20.50 3.47
CA GLU A 321 3.56 21.23 2.21
C GLU A 321 4.92 21.73 1.72
N ILE A 322 5.12 21.70 0.39
CA ILE A 322 6.18 22.44 -0.30
C ILE A 322 5.69 23.76 -0.91
N GLU A 323 4.37 24.01 -0.92
CA GLU A 323 3.77 25.29 -1.29
C GLU A 323 4.39 26.42 -0.44
N PRO A 324 4.75 27.58 -1.03
CA PRO A 324 5.36 28.67 -0.28
C PRO A 324 4.51 29.15 0.90
N SER A 325 5.14 29.24 2.08
CA SER A 325 4.51 29.66 3.33
C SER A 325 5.10 30.98 3.86
N ALA A 326 4.50 31.55 4.91
CA ALA A 326 5.02 32.73 5.59
C ALA A 326 6.31 32.45 6.39
N GLU A 327 6.51 31.20 6.80
CA GLU A 327 7.63 30.71 7.61
C GLU A 327 8.83 30.30 6.73
N PHE A 328 8.57 29.68 5.58
CA PHE A 328 9.60 29.08 4.73
C PHE A 328 9.79 29.76 3.37
N GLY A 329 8.81 30.55 2.91
CA GLY A 329 8.83 31.17 1.58
C GLY A 329 9.07 30.15 0.47
N MET A 330 9.88 30.51 -0.53
CA MET A 330 10.18 29.65 -1.68
C MET A 330 11.10 28.44 -1.37
N LYS A 331 11.52 28.22 -0.11
CA LYS A 331 12.57 27.24 0.24
C LYS A 331 12.29 25.84 -0.31
N TYR A 332 11.09 25.29 -0.12
CA TYR A 332 10.79 23.91 -0.52
C TYR A 332 10.53 23.74 -2.02
N ILE A 333 10.03 24.77 -2.70
CA ILE A 333 10.04 24.85 -4.18
C ILE A 333 11.48 24.80 -4.72
N GLN A 334 12.38 25.60 -4.16
CA GLN A 334 13.80 25.66 -4.57
C GLN A 334 14.57 24.36 -4.27
N LEU A 335 14.32 23.73 -3.12
CA LEU A 335 14.88 22.41 -2.81
C LEU A 335 14.34 21.34 -3.78
N THR A 336 13.05 21.41 -4.12
CA THR A 336 12.44 20.46 -5.06
C THR A 336 13.05 20.61 -6.45
N ASP A 337 13.18 21.84 -6.98
CA ASP A 337 13.93 22.11 -8.21
C ASP A 337 15.34 21.50 -8.18
N GLU A 338 16.11 21.79 -7.13
CA GLU A 338 17.51 21.35 -6.99
C GLU A 338 17.69 19.83 -7.12
N PHE A 339 16.74 19.03 -6.61
CA PHE A 339 16.82 17.57 -6.65
C PHE A 339 16.00 16.93 -7.77
N ALA A 340 14.86 17.50 -8.16
CA ALA A 340 14.10 17.08 -9.34
C ALA A 340 14.94 17.22 -10.61
N SER A 341 15.66 18.35 -10.77
CA SER A 341 16.62 18.57 -11.85
C SER A 341 17.72 17.51 -11.87
N LYS A 342 18.32 17.16 -10.72
CA LYS A 342 19.35 16.10 -10.62
C LYS A 342 18.80 14.71 -10.96
N PHE A 343 17.61 14.38 -10.49
CA PHE A 343 16.94 13.11 -10.76
C PHE A 343 16.59 12.97 -12.25
N LYS A 344 16.07 14.02 -12.88
CA LYS A 344 15.64 14.02 -14.29
C LYS A 344 16.81 14.17 -15.27
N ALA A 345 17.95 14.71 -14.84
CA ALA A 345 19.17 14.84 -15.65
C ALA A 345 19.90 13.50 -15.93
N THR A 346 19.55 12.41 -15.23
CA THR A 346 20.11 11.07 -15.50
C THR A 346 19.03 10.10 -15.98
N ARG A 347 19.43 9.06 -16.71
CA ARG A 347 18.54 7.96 -17.11
C ARG A 347 18.57 6.85 -16.07
N ARG A 348 17.44 6.15 -15.92
CA ARG A 348 17.32 4.96 -15.09
C ARG A 348 18.26 3.85 -15.58
N ALA A 349 18.99 3.23 -14.65
CA ALA A 349 19.83 2.08 -14.94
C ALA A 349 19.01 0.78 -14.98
N PRO A 350 19.32 -0.18 -15.87
CA PRO A 350 18.73 -1.51 -15.81
C PRO A 350 19.14 -2.22 -14.50
N HIS A 351 18.20 -2.40 -13.58
CA HIS A 351 18.45 -3.10 -12.33
C HIS A 351 18.50 -4.61 -12.54
N ALA A 352 19.62 -5.23 -12.17
CA ALA A 352 19.79 -6.67 -12.23
C ALA A 352 18.88 -7.35 -11.20
N VAL A 353 17.74 -7.90 -11.65
CA VAL A 353 16.85 -8.73 -10.85
C VAL A 353 17.57 -10.03 -10.46
N PRO A 354 17.90 -10.29 -9.18
CA PRO A 354 18.61 -11.50 -8.79
C PRO A 354 17.66 -12.71 -8.88
N SER A 355 18.10 -13.77 -9.56
CA SER A 355 17.40 -15.06 -9.55
C SER A 355 17.32 -15.62 -8.12
N GLY A 356 16.14 -16.09 -7.71
CA GLY A 356 15.98 -16.77 -6.43
C GLY A 356 16.77 -18.08 -6.34
N PRO A 357 17.04 -18.60 -5.13
CA PRO A 357 17.83 -19.83 -4.95
C PRO A 357 17.11 -21.10 -5.39
N VAL A 358 15.76 -21.06 -5.46
CA VAL A 358 14.92 -22.19 -5.91
C VAL A 358 14.97 -22.29 -7.43
N THR A 359 15.41 -23.44 -7.95
CA THR A 359 15.50 -23.66 -9.40
C THR A 359 14.13 -23.86 -10.04
N GLN A 360 14.04 -23.69 -11.36
CA GLN A 360 12.79 -23.96 -12.07
C GLN A 360 12.33 -25.42 -11.93
N GLU A 361 13.27 -26.38 -11.99
CA GLU A 361 13.00 -27.80 -11.73
C GLU A 361 12.45 -28.08 -10.32
N GLU A 362 12.77 -27.24 -9.32
CA GLU A 362 12.21 -27.34 -7.97
C GLU A 362 10.80 -26.74 -7.91
N LYS A 363 10.56 -25.60 -8.57
CA LYS A 363 9.21 -25.03 -8.75
C LYS A 363 8.28 -26.01 -9.46
N ASP A 364 8.72 -26.61 -10.56
CA ASP A 364 7.90 -27.53 -11.36
C ASP A 364 7.60 -28.84 -10.62
N ARG A 365 8.53 -29.35 -9.81
CA ARG A 365 8.27 -30.48 -8.90
C ARG A 365 7.29 -30.11 -7.78
N LEU A 366 7.39 -28.89 -7.23
CA LEU A 366 6.45 -28.40 -6.22
C LEU A 366 5.05 -28.23 -6.82
N ARG A 367 4.94 -27.55 -7.97
CA ARG A 367 3.74 -27.44 -8.81
C ARG A 367 3.09 -28.80 -9.05
N ALA A 368 3.84 -29.77 -9.59
CA ALA A 368 3.33 -31.12 -9.85
C ALA A 368 2.85 -31.86 -8.58
N SER A 369 3.45 -31.58 -7.41
CA SER A 369 3.02 -32.16 -6.13
C SER A 369 1.75 -31.51 -5.54
N LEU A 370 1.43 -30.27 -5.93
CA LEU A 370 0.33 -29.48 -5.40
C LEU A 370 -0.89 -29.45 -6.33
N GLN A 371 -0.72 -29.54 -7.66
CA GLN A 371 -1.82 -29.50 -8.64
C GLN A 371 -2.87 -30.62 -8.45
N GLY A 372 -2.51 -31.72 -7.80
CA GLY A 372 -3.44 -32.82 -7.47
C GLY A 372 -4.18 -32.66 -6.14
N LEU A 373 -3.98 -31.57 -5.40
CA LEU A 373 -4.56 -31.34 -4.08
C LEU A 373 -5.67 -30.28 -4.15
N HIS A 374 -6.91 -30.67 -3.86
CA HIS A 374 -7.97 -29.71 -3.63
C HIS A 374 -7.67 -28.92 -2.34
N MET A 375 -7.36 -27.65 -2.52
CA MET A 375 -7.10 -26.68 -1.45
C MET A 375 -8.20 -25.63 -1.45
N ALA A 376 -8.47 -24.99 -0.31
CA ALA A 376 -9.33 -23.81 -0.22
C ALA A 376 -8.71 -22.77 0.74
N VAL A 377 -9.07 -21.50 0.60
CA VAL A 377 -8.61 -20.42 1.52
C VAL A 377 -9.78 -19.74 2.21
N LEU A 378 -9.52 -19.22 3.40
CA LEU A 378 -10.43 -18.34 4.12
C LEU A 378 -10.39 -16.89 3.56
N PRO A 379 -11.49 -16.12 3.68
CA PRO A 379 -11.53 -14.72 3.22
C PRO A 379 -10.48 -13.80 3.87
N GLY A 380 -10.28 -12.62 3.28
CA GLY A 380 -9.35 -11.60 3.78
C GLY A 380 -7.88 -11.93 3.53
N ALA A 381 -7.60 -12.89 2.66
CA ALA A 381 -6.24 -13.34 2.41
C ALA A 381 -5.42 -12.33 1.59
N GLU A 382 -4.15 -12.16 1.97
CA GLU A 382 -3.25 -11.13 1.42
C GLU A 382 -1.75 -11.52 1.40
N SER A 383 -1.35 -12.54 2.17
CA SER A 383 0.02 -12.71 2.66
C SER A 383 1.08 -13.09 1.60
N SER A 384 2.37 -12.76 1.82
CA SER A 384 3.41 -12.71 0.76
C SER A 384 3.52 -13.94 -0.16
N ALA A 385 3.73 -15.14 0.36
CA ALA A 385 3.82 -16.35 -0.45
C ALA A 385 2.48 -16.85 -1.01
N PHE A 386 1.39 -16.10 -0.83
CA PHE A 386 0.13 -16.47 -1.42
C PHE A 386 0.22 -16.40 -2.92
N TRP A 387 0.71 -15.25 -3.33
CA TRP A 387 1.07 -14.93 -4.66
C TRP A 387 2.13 -15.93 -5.17
N TRP A 388 2.92 -16.59 -4.29
CA TRP A 388 3.80 -17.69 -4.71
C TRP A 388 3.06 -18.99 -5.06
N LEU A 389 1.91 -19.37 -4.47
CA LEU A 389 1.12 -20.48 -5.02
C LEU A 389 0.54 -20.11 -6.39
N LEU A 390 0.02 -18.89 -6.53
CA LEU A 390 -0.41 -18.39 -7.85
C LEU A 390 0.69 -18.44 -8.89
N ASP A 391 1.89 -17.99 -8.55
CA ASP A 391 3.06 -18.00 -9.43
C ASP A 391 3.54 -19.44 -9.75
N LEU A 392 3.28 -20.39 -8.85
CA LEU A 392 3.45 -21.81 -9.09
C LEU A 392 2.30 -22.42 -9.92
N GLY A 393 1.34 -21.64 -10.39
CA GLY A 393 0.15 -22.14 -11.11
C GLY A 393 -0.67 -23.09 -10.24
N ILE A 394 -0.76 -22.78 -8.94
CA ILE A 394 -1.52 -23.51 -7.93
C ILE A 394 -2.73 -22.67 -7.54
N GLU A 395 -3.90 -23.23 -7.81
CA GLU A 395 -5.20 -22.54 -7.72
C GLU A 395 -6.10 -23.31 -6.74
N PRO A 396 -6.14 -22.91 -5.45
CA PRO A 396 -7.13 -23.40 -4.47
C PRO A 396 -8.58 -22.96 -4.79
N GLN A 397 -9.51 -23.00 -3.83
CA GLN A 397 -10.87 -22.43 -3.91
C GLN A 397 -11.10 -21.26 -2.92
N MET A 398 -11.50 -20.06 -3.39
CA MET A 398 -11.87 -18.94 -2.50
C MET A 398 -13.18 -19.33 -1.81
N LEU A 399 -13.16 -19.39 -0.47
CA LEU A 399 -14.38 -19.49 0.30
C LEU A 399 -14.93 -18.11 0.62
N THR A 400 -16.24 -17.99 0.74
CA THR A 400 -16.86 -16.93 1.57
C THR A 400 -17.07 -17.44 3.00
N TRP A 401 -17.31 -16.54 3.95
CA TRP A 401 -17.62 -16.94 5.33
C TRP A 401 -18.92 -17.75 5.41
N GLU A 402 -19.89 -17.44 4.56
CA GLU A 402 -21.16 -18.15 4.41
C GLU A 402 -20.93 -19.59 3.93
N GLN A 403 -20.11 -19.78 2.88
CA GLN A 403 -19.78 -21.11 2.35
C GLN A 403 -19.08 -22.02 3.37
N LEU A 404 -18.26 -21.44 4.25
CA LEU A 404 -17.63 -22.15 5.37
C LEU A 404 -18.66 -22.57 6.44
N VAL A 405 -19.60 -21.69 6.79
CA VAL A 405 -20.65 -21.96 7.78
C VAL A 405 -21.69 -22.97 7.27
N ASP A 406 -21.97 -23.01 5.97
CA ASP A 406 -22.94 -23.89 5.30
C ASP A 406 -22.59 -25.40 5.32
N ASN A 407 -21.56 -25.82 6.07
CA ASN A 407 -21.18 -27.23 6.32
C ASN A 407 -20.80 -28.07 5.10
N ASN A 408 -20.68 -27.48 3.90
CA ASN A 408 -20.29 -28.18 2.68
C ASN A 408 -18.77 -28.46 2.59
N LEU A 409 -17.95 -27.79 3.41
CA LEU A 409 -16.51 -28.01 3.45
C LEU A 409 -16.18 -29.27 4.26
N THR A 410 -15.69 -30.31 3.59
CA THR A 410 -15.26 -31.57 4.23
C THR A 410 -13.83 -31.91 3.84
N PRO A 411 -13.08 -32.69 4.66
CA PRO A 411 -11.74 -33.15 4.29
C PRO A 411 -11.70 -34.06 3.05
N ALA A 412 -12.85 -34.58 2.61
CA ALA A 412 -12.97 -35.39 1.39
C ALA A 412 -13.17 -34.53 0.12
N SER A 413 -13.81 -33.35 0.24
CA SER A 413 -13.93 -32.38 -0.85
C SER A 413 -12.75 -31.41 -0.92
N CYS A 414 -12.15 -31.10 0.24
CA CYS A 414 -11.06 -30.16 0.44
C CYS A 414 -10.15 -30.61 1.61
N PRO A 415 -9.15 -31.49 1.38
CA PRO A 415 -8.24 -31.96 2.43
C PRO A 415 -7.39 -30.88 3.10
N ILE A 416 -7.21 -29.72 2.45
CA ILE A 416 -6.35 -28.63 2.93
C ILE A 416 -7.10 -27.29 2.88
N LEU A 417 -7.28 -26.67 4.05
CA LEU A 417 -7.79 -25.31 4.22
C LEU A 417 -6.62 -24.38 4.60
N LEU A 418 -6.60 -23.19 4.02
CA LEU A 418 -5.52 -22.20 4.15
C LEU A 418 -6.05 -20.95 4.90
N TYR A 419 -5.33 -20.47 5.93
CA TYR A 419 -5.57 -19.15 6.52
C TYR A 419 -4.44 -18.20 6.18
N CYS A 420 -4.73 -17.17 5.39
CA CYS A 420 -3.71 -16.33 4.74
C CYS A 420 -3.97 -14.82 4.89
N SER A 421 -4.78 -14.48 5.89
CA SER A 421 -5.08 -13.12 6.36
C SER A 421 -4.08 -12.71 7.46
N GLY A 422 -4.25 -11.50 7.98
CA GLY A 422 -3.51 -10.95 9.12
C GLY A 422 -3.97 -11.51 10.46
N GLU A 423 -4.15 -10.64 11.45
CA GLU A 423 -4.56 -11.03 12.82
C GLU A 423 -6.08 -11.13 13.00
N GLN A 424 -6.83 -10.47 12.12
CA GLN A 424 -8.29 -10.37 12.16
C GLN A 424 -8.97 -11.49 11.37
N TYR A 425 -10.10 -11.99 11.89
CA TYR A 425 -11.01 -12.88 11.16
C TYR A 425 -12.47 -12.68 11.60
N ARG A 426 -13.42 -13.07 10.75
CA ARG A 426 -14.85 -13.04 11.09
C ARG A 426 -15.25 -14.32 11.84
N ARG A 427 -16.00 -14.15 12.93
CA ARG A 427 -16.44 -15.23 13.83
C ARG A 427 -17.91 -15.59 13.63
N THR A 428 -18.73 -14.62 13.22
CA THR A 428 -20.19 -14.73 13.15
C THR A 428 -20.72 -14.37 11.76
N VAL A 429 -21.45 -15.30 11.14
CA VAL A 429 -22.16 -15.09 9.88
C VAL A 429 -23.66 -15.02 10.09
N ARG A 430 -24.22 -16.00 10.80
CA ARG A 430 -25.66 -16.18 11.07
C ARG A 430 -25.92 -16.44 12.55
N GLU A 431 -25.11 -17.26 13.20
CA GLU A 431 -25.19 -17.57 14.62
C GLU A 431 -23.86 -17.23 15.33
N PRO A 432 -23.87 -16.74 16.59
CA PRO A 432 -22.65 -16.29 17.25
C PRO A 432 -21.54 -17.36 17.30
N ASN A 433 -20.37 -17.04 16.72
CA ASN A 433 -19.20 -17.91 16.63
C ASN A 433 -19.40 -19.15 15.71
N ASP A 434 -20.32 -19.11 14.73
CA ASP A 434 -20.56 -20.19 13.78
C ASP A 434 -19.35 -20.54 12.90
N VAL A 435 -18.49 -19.56 12.58
CA VAL A 435 -17.20 -19.77 11.90
C VAL A 435 -16.24 -20.58 12.77
N ASP A 436 -16.08 -20.23 14.05
CA ASP A 436 -15.26 -21.02 14.98
C ASP A 436 -15.76 -22.47 15.03
N GLY A 437 -17.09 -22.62 15.05
CA GLY A 437 -17.75 -23.92 15.00
C GLY A 437 -17.42 -24.70 13.73
N ALA A 438 -17.46 -24.04 12.56
CA ALA A 438 -17.17 -24.66 11.26
C ALA A 438 -15.70 -25.11 11.17
N LEU A 439 -14.75 -24.26 11.57
CA LEU A 439 -13.32 -24.58 11.59
C LEU A 439 -13.03 -25.77 12.53
N VAL A 440 -13.63 -25.79 13.73
CA VAL A 440 -13.50 -26.91 14.67
C VAL A 440 -14.17 -28.19 14.14
N ARG A 441 -15.31 -28.11 13.44
CA ARG A 441 -15.94 -29.27 12.77
C ARG A 441 -15.04 -29.84 11.68
N TYR A 442 -14.48 -28.99 10.82
CA TYR A 442 -13.57 -29.38 9.74
C TYR A 442 -12.30 -30.07 10.26
N LEU A 443 -11.66 -29.50 11.29
CA LEU A 443 -10.49 -30.09 11.94
C LEU A 443 -10.82 -31.44 12.61
N ASN A 444 -11.94 -31.54 13.34
CA ASN A 444 -12.37 -32.79 13.97
C ASN A 444 -12.75 -33.90 12.97
N ALA A 445 -13.16 -33.53 11.75
CA ALA A 445 -13.38 -34.47 10.65
C ALA A 445 -12.07 -35.01 10.02
N GLY A 446 -10.91 -34.49 10.44
CA GLY A 446 -9.59 -34.88 9.93
C GLY A 446 -9.01 -33.94 8.87
N GLY A 447 -9.57 -32.74 8.70
CA GLY A 447 -9.07 -31.73 7.77
C GLY A 447 -7.76 -31.09 8.22
N CYS A 448 -6.93 -30.65 7.27
CA CYS A 448 -5.72 -29.91 7.56
C CYS A 448 -6.01 -28.40 7.45
N LEU A 449 -5.78 -27.63 8.52
CA LEU A 449 -5.68 -26.18 8.46
C LEU A 449 -4.20 -25.80 8.42
N VAL A 450 -3.75 -25.21 7.31
CA VAL A 450 -2.41 -24.65 7.18
C VAL A 450 -2.54 -23.15 7.45
N THR A 451 -1.89 -22.68 8.51
CA THR A 451 -1.92 -21.26 8.89
C THR A 451 -0.67 -20.58 8.38
N LEU A 452 -0.91 -19.49 7.64
CA LEU A 452 -0.05 -18.99 6.58
C LEU A 452 -0.12 -17.43 6.56
N PRO A 453 0.01 -16.73 7.70
CA PRO A 453 -0.51 -15.36 7.84
C PRO A 453 0.40 -14.28 7.24
N SER A 454 -0.12 -13.05 7.13
CA SER A 454 0.61 -11.81 6.84
C SER A 454 1.17 -11.14 8.09
N GLU A 455 0.50 -11.33 9.23
CA GLU A 455 0.77 -10.69 10.52
C GLU A 455 1.00 -11.74 11.63
N PRO A 456 1.61 -11.39 12.78
CA PRO A 456 2.10 -12.38 13.73
C PRO A 456 1.03 -13.11 14.57
N TRP A 457 -0.19 -12.59 14.74
CA TRP A 457 -1.22 -13.20 15.61
C TRP A 457 -2.49 -13.66 14.86
N PRO A 458 -2.43 -14.70 14.00
CA PRO A 458 -3.60 -15.22 13.31
C PRO A 458 -4.71 -15.65 14.28
N PHE A 459 -5.97 -15.31 13.93
CA PHE A 459 -7.17 -15.55 14.75
C PHE A 459 -7.17 -14.84 16.13
N TYR A 460 -6.52 -13.69 16.24
CA TYR A 460 -6.45 -12.92 17.50
C TYR A 460 -7.57 -11.89 17.63
N TYR A 461 -7.95 -11.22 16.55
CA TYR A 461 -9.01 -10.18 16.53
C TYR A 461 -10.26 -10.65 15.79
N ASP A 462 -11.44 -10.24 16.26
CA ASP A 462 -12.73 -10.52 15.61
C ASP A 462 -13.14 -9.45 14.57
N GLU A 463 -14.30 -9.63 13.93
CA GLU A 463 -14.88 -8.68 12.96
C GLU A 463 -15.15 -7.27 13.51
N ASN A 464 -15.10 -7.08 14.83
CA ASN A 464 -15.25 -5.79 15.52
C ASN A 464 -13.89 -5.25 16.05
N ASN A 465 -12.78 -5.87 15.64
CA ASN A 465 -11.42 -5.64 16.13
C ASN A 465 -11.26 -5.85 17.66
N GLN A 466 -12.05 -6.75 18.26
CA GLN A 466 -11.92 -7.13 19.66
C GLN A 466 -10.95 -8.31 19.82
N GLY A 467 -10.05 -8.21 20.80
CA GLY A 467 -9.07 -9.26 21.09
C GLY A 467 -9.73 -10.51 21.69
N VAL A 468 -9.87 -11.55 20.88
CA VAL A 468 -10.52 -12.83 21.23
C VAL A 468 -9.55 -13.99 21.41
N ASN A 469 -8.39 -13.96 20.77
CA ASN A 469 -7.35 -15.00 20.80
C ASN A 469 -7.88 -16.45 20.73
N GLN A 470 -8.56 -16.81 19.64
CA GLN A 470 -9.18 -18.14 19.47
C GLN A 470 -8.23 -19.17 18.80
N SER A 471 -6.99 -18.77 18.52
CA SER A 471 -5.97 -19.56 17.82
C SER A 471 -5.79 -21.00 18.36
N ASP A 472 -5.90 -21.21 19.68
CA ASP A 472 -5.68 -22.51 20.31
C ASP A 472 -6.81 -23.52 20.06
N ARG A 473 -8.03 -23.05 19.82
CA ARG A 473 -9.17 -23.88 19.36
C ARG A 473 -8.94 -24.45 17.97
N PHE A 474 -8.13 -23.77 17.15
CA PHE A 474 -7.71 -24.23 15.82
C PHE A 474 -6.36 -24.97 15.85
N GLY A 475 -5.81 -25.22 17.05
CA GLY A 475 -4.59 -26.00 17.27
C GLY A 475 -3.29 -25.18 17.27
N LEU A 476 -3.36 -23.88 17.06
CA LEU A 476 -2.22 -22.95 17.04
C LEU A 476 -1.91 -22.46 18.46
N THR A 477 -0.67 -22.57 18.91
CA THR A 477 -0.31 -22.17 20.28
C THR A 477 0.36 -20.79 20.28
N LEU A 478 -0.44 -19.72 20.15
CA LEU A 478 0.01 -18.34 20.36
C LEU A 478 0.12 -18.07 21.88
N ARG A 479 1.33 -18.21 22.44
CA ARG A 479 1.62 -17.93 23.86
C ARG A 479 2.99 -17.29 24.01
N TYR A 480 3.08 -16.22 24.78
CA TYR A 480 4.30 -15.42 25.02
C TYR A 480 4.93 -14.79 23.76
N GLY A 481 5.67 -13.71 23.98
CA GLY A 481 6.25 -12.86 22.94
C GLY A 481 6.30 -11.40 23.38
N TRP A 482 6.44 -10.47 22.43
CA TRP A 482 6.61 -9.04 22.71
C TRP A 482 5.91 -8.16 21.68
N GLU A 483 5.64 -6.91 22.07
CA GLU A 483 5.14 -5.84 21.19
C GLU A 483 6.26 -5.08 20.48
N GLN A 484 7.43 -5.05 21.11
CA GLN A 484 8.65 -4.41 20.61
C GLN A 484 9.84 -5.26 21.04
N PRO A 485 10.90 -5.39 20.22
CA PRO A 485 12.09 -6.16 20.56
C PRO A 485 12.67 -5.78 21.94
N PRO A 486 13.14 -6.75 22.75
CA PRO A 486 13.80 -6.46 24.01
C PRO A 486 14.97 -5.49 23.83
N ALA A 487 15.03 -4.43 24.64
CA ALA A 487 16.01 -3.37 24.50
C ALA A 487 17.46 -3.91 24.55
N GLY A 488 18.26 -3.57 23.54
CA GLY A 488 19.64 -4.04 23.42
C GLY A 488 19.81 -5.48 22.90
N SER A 489 18.75 -6.14 22.43
CA SER A 489 18.86 -7.45 21.78
C SER A 489 19.23 -7.33 20.29
N ASP A 490 20.13 -8.21 19.84
CA ASP A 490 20.38 -8.49 18.42
C ASP A 490 19.68 -9.82 18.08
N LEU A 491 18.58 -9.73 17.32
CA LEU A 491 17.64 -10.84 17.13
C LEU A 491 17.87 -11.55 15.80
N TRP A 492 17.94 -12.88 15.85
CA TRP A 492 18.16 -13.75 14.69
C TRP A 492 17.19 -14.93 14.71
N PHE A 493 16.62 -15.25 13.55
CA PHE A 493 15.93 -16.50 13.31
C PHE A 493 16.92 -17.60 12.99
N VAL A 494 16.76 -18.77 13.64
CA VAL A 494 17.61 -19.95 13.47
C VAL A 494 16.71 -21.18 13.34
N PRO A 495 16.70 -21.91 12.19
CA PRO A 495 15.87 -23.10 12.04
C PRO A 495 16.30 -24.21 13.02
N THR A 496 15.39 -24.64 13.90
CA THR A 496 15.72 -25.56 14.99
C THR A 496 15.69 -27.03 14.62
N ASN A 497 14.90 -27.42 13.61
CA ASN A 497 14.89 -28.77 13.03
C ASN A 497 14.64 -28.69 11.51
N GLY A 498 15.31 -29.54 10.72
CA GLY A 498 14.90 -29.83 9.33
C GLY A 498 14.78 -28.64 8.36
N ARG A 499 15.83 -27.83 8.19
CA ARG A 499 15.81 -26.73 7.20
C ARG A 499 15.60 -27.24 5.75
N LEU A 500 14.83 -26.50 4.94
CA LEU A 500 14.83 -26.69 3.48
C LEU A 500 16.23 -26.35 2.92
N PRO A 501 16.66 -26.91 1.77
CA PRO A 501 18.02 -26.72 1.24
C PRO A 501 18.44 -25.24 1.13
N HIS A 502 17.50 -24.41 0.70
CA HIS A 502 17.64 -22.98 0.43
C HIS A 502 17.47 -22.07 1.65
N THR A 503 16.95 -22.58 2.77
CA THR A 503 16.78 -21.78 3.99
C THR A 503 18.16 -21.48 4.60
N PRO A 504 18.51 -20.19 4.85
CA PRO A 504 19.75 -19.83 5.54
C PRO A 504 19.88 -20.52 6.90
N LYS A 505 21.12 -20.77 7.35
CA LYS A 505 21.38 -21.33 8.70
C LYS A 505 20.92 -20.39 9.82
N GLN A 506 20.95 -19.09 9.55
CA GLN A 506 20.36 -18.03 10.37
C GLN A 506 20.03 -16.84 9.46
N PHE A 507 19.08 -16.00 9.86
CA PHE A 507 18.81 -14.70 9.22
C PHE A 507 18.34 -13.69 10.27
N ALA A 508 18.60 -12.40 10.04
CA ALA A 508 18.27 -11.36 11.01
C ALA A 508 16.74 -11.20 11.16
N PHE A 509 16.30 -10.85 12.37
CA PHE A 509 14.91 -10.47 12.64
C PHE A 509 14.57 -9.11 11.99
N PRO A 510 13.32 -8.87 11.55
CA PRO A 510 12.88 -7.58 11.01
C PRO A 510 13.22 -6.39 11.91
N ASN A 511 14.08 -5.49 11.42
CA ASN A 511 14.43 -4.23 12.06
C ASN A 511 13.58 -3.03 11.58
N ARG A 512 12.51 -3.30 10.84
CA ARG A 512 11.56 -2.34 10.24
C ARG A 512 10.18 -2.99 10.07
N ARG A 513 9.13 -2.18 9.97
CA ARG A 513 7.70 -2.59 9.96
C ARG A 513 7.30 -3.27 11.27
N ASP A 514 6.43 -4.27 11.22
CA ASP A 514 6.00 -5.01 12.39
C ASP A 514 7.19 -5.75 13.03
N GLN A 515 7.44 -5.44 14.30
CA GLN A 515 8.48 -6.06 15.13
C GLN A 515 7.89 -6.87 16.29
N ARG A 516 6.56 -7.00 16.35
CA ARG A 516 5.85 -7.86 17.30
C ARG A 516 6.21 -9.31 17.01
N TRP A 517 6.21 -10.13 18.07
CA TRP A 517 6.50 -11.56 17.94
C TRP A 517 5.64 -12.37 18.90
N ARG A 518 5.37 -13.63 18.52
CA ARG A 518 4.83 -14.68 19.39
C ARG A 518 5.53 -16.00 19.07
N GLY A 519 5.85 -16.78 20.11
CA GLY A 519 6.40 -18.12 19.93
C GLY A 519 5.31 -19.14 19.59
N PHE A 520 5.49 -19.92 18.53
CA PHE A 520 4.70 -21.14 18.30
C PHE A 520 5.29 -22.29 19.12
N PHE A 521 4.54 -22.81 20.09
CA PHE A 521 5.03 -23.89 20.95
C PHE A 521 4.52 -25.29 20.56
N VAL A 522 5.45 -26.24 20.47
CA VAL A 522 5.17 -27.69 20.52
C VAL A 522 5.41 -28.17 21.96
N ARG A 523 4.63 -29.16 22.42
CA ARG A 523 4.63 -29.61 23.83
C ARG A 523 6.04 -30.05 24.30
N ASN A 524 6.63 -29.29 25.23
CA ASN A 524 7.51 -29.73 26.35
C ASN A 524 8.29 -28.61 27.07
N HIS A 525 7.90 -27.33 26.95
CA HIS A 525 8.51 -26.19 27.68
C HIS A 525 10.02 -25.95 27.46
N ALA A 526 10.59 -26.42 26.35
CA ALA A 526 11.91 -25.98 25.91
C ALA A 526 11.79 -24.68 25.10
N GLU A 527 12.59 -23.66 25.43
CA GLU A 527 12.66 -22.41 24.65
C GLU A 527 13.51 -22.60 23.40
N HIS A 528 12.85 -23.09 22.35
CA HIS A 528 13.39 -23.20 21.00
C HIS A 528 12.40 -22.56 20.04
N VAL A 529 12.82 -21.51 19.33
CA VAL A 529 11.99 -20.80 18.35
C VAL A 529 11.87 -21.67 17.09
N PRO A 530 10.69 -22.22 16.74
CA PRO A 530 10.54 -23.02 15.54
C PRO A 530 10.29 -22.14 14.32
N LEU A 531 10.88 -22.54 13.20
CA LEU A 531 10.35 -22.35 11.86
C LEU A 531 9.74 -23.69 11.44
#